data_AF-A0A7C8MHQ7-F1
#
_entry.id   AF-A0A7C8MHQ7-F1
#
_cell.length_a   1.000
_cell.length_b   1.000
_cell.length_c   1.000
_cell.angle_alpha   90.00
_cell.angle_beta   90.00
_cell.angle_gamma   90.00
#
_symmetry.space_group_name_H-M   'P 1'
#
loop_
_entity.id
_entity.type
_entity.pdbx_description
1 polymer ?
#
loop_
_entity_poly.entity_id
_entity_poly.type
_entity_poly.pdbx_seq_one_letter_code
_entity_poly.pdbx_strand_id
1 'polypeptide(L)'
;MASLTAKAEAILAHAKQLDAALEEKNLPYPSIHVDPLDDLPAEYQDLRASLANGSNELKKLARGAVMDIMDITFCWTDAVPLLVIYHYNLAKAVPLEGTASYAEISGSSGLHEDLCRRFIRCAMGSNLFDEDPATGRVRHTASSRKLATDSQLHDSVGLQLEDIAPAALRLPKVWNRHGHDVGEQSRTAFSMENQSDLPTFGIYAAEPERGRRFGSAMGHYTKGDSWDLRHILTAFDWTAPELDYPGATIVDIGGGHGQISYFLAQHTKHVRFVVQDLPEVVEVGRSQRSQVSDTLKSRVDFLAHSFLEPQQATEDPPAAFLLRYILHNWSDKYAVQILQNLRPALRPGTKILIYEYVLEDKPVTDLSARFGFQLDMIMAAMFNGKERRRVDFEKLLKAADSRFVLNAVRMASGRTMHIVEVVWTG
;
A
#
# COMPACT_ATOMS: atom_id res chain seq x y z
N MET A 1 -0.16 -3.16 -35.19
CA MET A 1 -0.86 -3.63 -33.98
C MET A 1 -0.99 -5.14 -34.07
N ALA A 2 -0.76 -5.87 -32.99
CA ALA A 2 -0.94 -7.33 -32.96
C ALA A 2 -2.43 -7.70 -33.06
N SER A 3 -2.75 -8.77 -33.79
CA SER A 3 -4.13 -9.29 -33.88
C SER A 3 -4.58 -9.92 -32.56
N LEU A 4 -5.89 -10.16 -32.40
CA LEU A 4 -6.42 -10.89 -31.24
C LEU A 4 -5.82 -12.31 -31.17
N THR A 5 -5.62 -12.96 -32.31
CA THR A 5 -4.95 -14.27 -32.41
C THR A 5 -3.52 -14.21 -31.87
N ALA A 6 -2.72 -13.25 -32.32
CA ALA A 6 -1.34 -13.11 -31.85
C ALA A 6 -1.27 -12.84 -30.33
N LYS A 7 -2.24 -12.10 -29.77
CA LYS A 7 -2.35 -11.88 -28.32
C LYS A 7 -2.72 -13.17 -27.58
N ALA A 8 -3.68 -13.94 -28.10
CA ALA A 8 -4.07 -15.23 -27.53
C ALA A 8 -2.90 -16.24 -27.57
N GLU A 9 -2.11 -16.26 -28.63
CA GLU A 9 -0.91 -17.08 -28.74
C GLU A 9 0.15 -16.72 -27.69
N ALA A 10 0.35 -15.43 -27.42
CA ALA A 10 1.26 -14.97 -26.36
C ALA A 10 0.76 -15.38 -24.96
N ILE A 11 -0.55 -15.26 -24.70
CA ILE A 11 -1.18 -15.72 -23.45
C ILE A 11 -0.96 -17.24 -23.27
N LEU A 12 -1.19 -18.02 -24.34
CA LEU A 12 -0.97 -19.46 -24.31
C LEU A 12 0.50 -19.81 -24.03
N ALA A 13 1.44 -19.07 -24.60
CA ALA A 13 2.87 -19.28 -24.35
C ALA A 13 3.22 -19.04 -22.86
N HIS A 14 2.73 -17.96 -22.26
CA HIS A 14 2.94 -17.69 -20.83
C HIS A 14 2.24 -18.73 -19.94
N ALA A 15 1.03 -19.17 -20.30
CA ALA A 15 0.31 -20.21 -19.56
C ALA A 15 1.11 -21.52 -19.53
N LYS A 16 1.63 -21.98 -20.69
CA LYS A 16 2.47 -23.18 -20.78
C LYS A 16 3.74 -23.10 -19.92
N GLN A 17 4.37 -21.94 -19.86
CA GLN A 17 5.55 -21.73 -19.01
C GLN A 17 5.19 -21.81 -17.52
N LEU A 18 4.05 -21.25 -17.14
CA LEU A 18 3.58 -21.28 -15.76
C LEU A 18 3.17 -22.70 -15.34
N ASP A 19 2.48 -23.43 -16.23
CA ASP A 19 2.13 -24.83 -16.02
C ASP A 19 3.39 -25.69 -15.82
N ALA A 20 4.41 -25.51 -16.66
CA ALA A 20 5.69 -26.21 -16.52
C ALA A 20 6.39 -25.90 -15.18
N ALA A 21 6.31 -24.64 -14.71
CA ALA A 21 6.86 -24.25 -13.42
C ALA A 21 6.11 -24.91 -12.25
N LEU A 22 4.78 -24.97 -12.30
CA LEU A 22 3.97 -25.66 -11.29
C LEU A 22 4.30 -27.16 -11.24
N GLU A 23 4.43 -27.80 -12.39
CA GLU A 23 4.82 -29.21 -12.50
C GLU A 23 6.22 -29.47 -11.93
N GLU A 24 7.21 -28.64 -12.28
CA GLU A 24 8.58 -28.75 -11.76
C GLU A 24 8.60 -28.66 -10.22
N LYS A 25 7.76 -27.79 -9.65
CA LYS A 25 7.65 -27.61 -8.19
C LYS A 25 6.68 -28.58 -7.51
N ASN A 26 6.06 -29.51 -8.25
CA ASN A 26 5.02 -30.42 -7.76
C ASN A 26 3.83 -29.68 -7.10
N LEU A 27 3.48 -28.52 -7.62
CA LEU A 27 2.33 -27.73 -7.18
C LEU A 27 1.09 -28.09 -8.03
N PRO A 28 -0.12 -28.11 -7.46
CA PRO A 28 -1.33 -28.31 -8.23
C PRO A 28 -1.59 -27.14 -9.18
N TYR A 29 -2.45 -27.32 -10.18
CA TYR A 29 -2.91 -26.19 -11.01
C TYR A 29 -3.86 -25.29 -10.22
N PRO A 30 -3.83 -23.96 -10.44
CA PRO A 30 -4.74 -23.02 -9.80
C PRO A 30 -6.20 -23.30 -10.19
N SER A 31 -7.09 -23.23 -9.21
CA SER A 31 -8.54 -23.34 -9.40
C SER A 31 -9.27 -22.42 -8.42
N ILE A 32 -10.59 -22.33 -8.50
CA ILE A 32 -11.36 -21.53 -7.53
C ILE A 32 -11.19 -22.01 -6.08
N HIS A 33 -10.79 -23.28 -5.85
CA HIS A 33 -10.60 -23.85 -4.51
C HIS A 33 -9.14 -23.98 -4.09
N VAL A 34 -8.19 -23.86 -5.01
CA VAL A 34 -6.75 -24.09 -4.76
C VAL A 34 -5.95 -22.94 -5.35
N ASP A 35 -5.21 -22.24 -4.49
CA ASP A 35 -4.30 -21.15 -4.89
C ASP A 35 -2.85 -21.53 -4.55
N PRO A 36 -2.13 -22.19 -5.48
CA PRO A 36 -0.74 -22.59 -5.31
C PRO A 36 0.25 -21.46 -5.61
N LEU A 37 -0.26 -20.30 -6.06
CA LEU A 37 0.59 -19.32 -6.72
C LEU A 37 1.47 -18.56 -5.73
N ASP A 38 1.08 -18.48 -4.46
CA ASP A 38 1.92 -17.89 -3.40
C ASP A 38 3.12 -18.78 -3.04
N ASP A 39 3.08 -20.07 -3.41
CA ASP A 39 4.18 -21.02 -3.18
C ASP A 39 5.21 -21.02 -4.32
N LEU A 40 4.94 -20.31 -5.43
CA LEU A 40 5.89 -20.17 -6.53
C LEU A 40 7.03 -19.21 -6.17
N PRO A 41 8.28 -19.53 -6.53
CA PRO A 41 9.42 -18.63 -6.34
C PRO A 41 9.23 -17.27 -7.03
N ALA A 42 9.85 -16.23 -6.45
CA ALA A 42 9.75 -14.85 -6.92
C ALA A 42 10.12 -14.65 -8.40
N GLU A 43 10.99 -15.50 -8.96
CA GLU A 43 11.38 -15.47 -10.37
C GLU A 43 10.21 -15.70 -11.34
N TYR A 44 9.13 -16.35 -10.90
CA TYR A 44 7.93 -16.59 -11.71
C TYR A 44 6.90 -15.46 -11.64
N GLN A 45 7.11 -14.44 -10.81
CA GLN A 45 6.15 -13.34 -10.63
C GLN A 45 5.98 -12.51 -11.90
N ASP A 46 7.06 -12.29 -12.65
CA ASP A 46 7.01 -11.56 -13.93
C ASP A 46 6.21 -12.31 -14.98
N LEU A 47 6.32 -13.64 -14.99
CA LEU A 47 5.55 -14.52 -15.87
C LEU A 47 4.06 -14.50 -15.51
N ARG A 48 3.73 -14.59 -14.22
CA ARG A 48 2.35 -14.47 -13.70
C ARG A 48 1.73 -13.13 -14.08
N ALA A 49 2.46 -12.03 -13.87
CA ALA A 49 2.02 -10.70 -14.24
C ALA A 49 1.77 -10.63 -15.76
N SER A 50 2.71 -11.10 -16.58
CA SER A 50 2.58 -11.11 -18.04
C SER A 50 1.36 -11.88 -18.53
N LEU A 51 1.08 -13.04 -17.94
CA LEU A 51 -0.13 -13.83 -18.23
C LEU A 51 -1.41 -13.07 -17.88
N ALA A 52 -1.49 -12.50 -16.67
CA ALA A 52 -2.64 -11.75 -16.20
C ALA A 52 -2.89 -10.50 -17.05
N ASN A 53 -1.83 -9.77 -17.38
CA ASN A 53 -1.89 -8.56 -18.21
C ASN A 53 -2.35 -8.85 -19.63
N GLY A 54 -1.78 -9.87 -20.28
CA GLY A 54 -2.21 -10.29 -21.60
C GLY A 54 -3.69 -10.68 -21.62
N SER A 55 -4.13 -11.44 -20.61
CA SER A 55 -5.54 -11.85 -20.46
C SER A 55 -6.48 -10.65 -20.26
N ASN A 56 -6.08 -9.68 -19.45
CA ASN A 56 -6.87 -8.46 -19.23
C ASN A 56 -6.91 -7.56 -20.47
N GLU A 57 -5.80 -7.42 -21.20
CA GLU A 57 -5.77 -6.68 -22.46
C GLU A 57 -6.67 -7.33 -23.50
N LEU A 58 -6.59 -8.66 -23.67
CA LEU A 58 -7.44 -9.39 -24.59
C LEU A 58 -8.93 -9.23 -24.23
N LYS A 59 -9.27 -9.30 -22.93
CA LYS A 59 -10.64 -9.06 -22.42
C LYS A 59 -11.15 -7.67 -22.84
N LYS A 60 -10.39 -6.62 -22.58
CA LYS A 60 -10.78 -5.23 -22.92
C LYS A 60 -11.00 -5.07 -24.42
N LEU A 61 -10.06 -5.53 -25.23
CA LEU A 61 -10.15 -5.46 -26.69
C LEU A 61 -11.35 -6.24 -27.24
N ALA A 62 -11.65 -7.41 -26.68
CA ALA A 62 -12.79 -8.23 -27.09
C ALA A 62 -14.14 -7.63 -26.69
N ARG A 63 -14.22 -6.92 -25.56
CA ARG A 63 -15.44 -6.26 -25.08
C ARG A 63 -15.68 -4.90 -25.77
N GLY A 64 -14.60 -4.23 -26.19
CA GLY A 64 -14.64 -2.96 -26.91
C GLY A 64 -14.91 -1.74 -26.02
N ALA A 65 -14.74 -0.56 -26.62
CA ALA A 65 -14.67 0.72 -25.87
C ALA A 65 -15.93 1.07 -25.05
N VAL A 66 -17.13 0.69 -25.52
CA VAL A 66 -18.37 0.91 -24.75
C VAL A 66 -18.32 0.14 -23.44
N MET A 67 -17.87 -1.12 -23.51
CA MET A 67 -17.79 -1.96 -22.33
C MET A 67 -16.63 -1.57 -21.41
N ASP A 68 -15.54 -1.00 -21.94
CA ASP A 68 -14.49 -0.43 -21.08
C ASP A 68 -15.05 0.66 -20.14
N ILE A 69 -15.97 1.50 -20.64
CA ILE A 69 -16.65 2.54 -19.83
C ILE A 69 -17.65 1.92 -18.86
N MET A 70 -18.45 0.96 -19.35
CA MET A 70 -19.47 0.30 -18.52
C MET A 70 -18.83 -0.52 -17.39
N ASP A 71 -17.72 -1.22 -17.64
CA ASP A 71 -17.01 -1.99 -16.61
C ASP A 71 -16.55 -1.08 -15.46
N ILE A 72 -16.16 0.17 -15.74
CA ILE A 72 -15.83 1.16 -14.70
C ILE A 72 -17.10 1.70 -14.04
N THR A 73 -18.14 2.01 -14.82
CA THR A 73 -19.39 2.61 -14.31
C THR A 73 -20.13 1.66 -13.37
N PHE A 74 -20.05 0.35 -13.63
CA PHE A 74 -20.69 -0.68 -12.82
C PHE A 74 -19.77 -1.30 -11.79
N CYS A 75 -18.50 -0.89 -11.65
CA CYS A 75 -17.57 -1.55 -10.72
C CYS A 75 -18.05 -1.57 -9.26
N TRP A 76 -18.88 -0.60 -8.85
CA TRP A 76 -19.47 -0.55 -7.53
C TRP A 76 -20.42 -1.73 -7.25
N THR A 77 -20.98 -2.38 -8.27
CA THR A 77 -21.87 -3.54 -8.09
C THR A 77 -21.12 -4.76 -7.59
N ASP A 78 -19.81 -4.85 -7.84
CA ASP A 78 -18.94 -5.91 -7.29
C ASP A 78 -18.42 -5.52 -5.90
N ALA A 79 -18.22 -4.21 -5.64
CA ALA A 79 -17.77 -3.70 -4.36
C ALA A 79 -18.83 -3.86 -3.26
N VAL A 80 -20.12 -3.64 -3.57
CA VAL A 80 -21.21 -3.71 -2.58
C VAL A 80 -21.34 -5.10 -1.93
N PRO A 81 -21.35 -6.23 -2.67
CA PRO A 81 -21.33 -7.56 -2.07
C PRO A 81 -20.15 -7.77 -1.13
N LEU A 82 -18.94 -7.35 -1.53
CA LEU A 82 -17.74 -7.48 -0.69
C LEU A 82 -17.85 -6.64 0.59
N LEU A 83 -18.39 -5.41 0.49
CA LEU A 83 -18.69 -4.56 1.64
C LEU A 83 -19.67 -5.25 2.59
N VAL A 84 -20.76 -5.84 2.09
CA VAL A 84 -21.74 -6.55 2.92
C VAL A 84 -21.11 -7.79 3.57
N ILE A 85 -20.31 -8.55 2.83
CA ILE A 85 -19.58 -9.71 3.35
C ILE A 85 -18.65 -9.30 4.48
N TYR A 86 -17.93 -8.18 4.33
CA TYR A 86 -17.07 -7.61 5.36
C TYR A 86 -17.89 -7.14 6.58
N HIS A 87 -18.90 -6.29 6.35
CA HIS A 87 -19.67 -5.62 7.40
C HIS A 87 -20.39 -6.60 8.32
N TYR A 88 -21.00 -7.63 7.74
CA TYR A 88 -21.68 -8.70 8.48
C TYR A 88 -20.78 -9.91 8.76
N ASN A 89 -19.48 -9.81 8.44
CA ASN A 89 -18.48 -10.83 8.71
C ASN A 89 -18.89 -12.22 8.15
N LEU A 90 -19.54 -12.23 6.98
CA LEU A 90 -20.15 -13.43 6.38
C LEU A 90 -19.10 -14.51 6.04
N ALA A 91 -17.87 -14.11 5.77
CA ALA A 91 -16.77 -15.04 5.54
C ALA A 91 -16.47 -15.90 6.78
N LYS A 92 -16.63 -15.38 8.00
CA LYS A 92 -16.45 -16.16 9.23
C LYS A 92 -17.69 -16.96 9.63
N ALA A 93 -18.85 -16.65 9.03
CA ALA A 93 -20.09 -17.39 9.25
C ALA A 93 -20.18 -18.68 8.41
N VAL A 94 -19.29 -18.87 7.43
CA VAL A 94 -19.11 -20.11 6.68
C VAL A 94 -17.99 -20.91 7.33
N PRO A 95 -18.16 -22.23 7.60
CA PRO A 95 -17.10 -23.03 8.19
C PRO A 95 -15.95 -23.18 7.20
N LEU A 96 -14.70 -23.09 7.69
CA LEU A 96 -13.50 -23.27 6.87
C LEU A 96 -13.51 -24.61 6.14
N GLU A 97 -13.93 -25.67 6.83
CA GLU A 97 -14.13 -27.00 6.28
C GLU A 97 -15.62 -27.35 6.21
N GLY A 98 -16.08 -27.83 5.06
CA GLY A 98 -17.49 -28.21 4.85
C GLY A 98 -18.33 -27.11 4.21
N THR A 99 -19.62 -27.08 4.55
CA THR A 99 -20.61 -26.18 3.94
C THR A 99 -21.60 -25.64 4.99
N ALA A 100 -22.18 -24.47 4.73
CA ALA A 100 -23.27 -23.88 5.52
C ALA A 100 -24.47 -23.53 4.63
N SER A 101 -25.68 -23.71 5.16
CA SER A 101 -26.90 -23.14 4.59
C SER A 101 -26.98 -21.63 4.86
N TYR A 102 -27.77 -20.91 4.06
CA TYR A 102 -27.98 -19.47 4.31
C TYR A 102 -28.66 -19.19 5.66
N ALA A 103 -29.50 -20.11 6.16
CA ALA A 103 -30.10 -19.99 7.49
C ALA A 103 -29.04 -20.04 8.60
N GLU A 104 -28.04 -20.93 8.49
CA GLU A 104 -26.91 -21.00 9.42
C GLU A 104 -26.05 -19.72 9.35
N ILE A 105 -25.76 -19.24 8.13
CA ILE A 105 -24.99 -18.00 7.92
C ILE A 105 -25.75 -16.79 8.49
N SER A 106 -27.06 -16.72 8.26
CA SER A 106 -27.95 -15.68 8.78
C SER A 106 -27.94 -15.67 10.32
N GLY A 107 -28.11 -16.84 10.94
CA GLY A 107 -28.07 -16.98 12.39
C GLY A 107 -26.74 -16.54 13.02
N SER A 108 -25.61 -16.78 12.34
CA SER A 108 -24.29 -16.38 12.85
C SER A 108 -23.94 -14.92 12.60
N SER A 109 -24.45 -14.31 11.53
CA SER A 109 -24.07 -12.94 11.10
C SER A 109 -25.05 -11.86 11.52
N GLY A 110 -26.29 -12.23 11.85
CA GLY A 110 -27.38 -11.29 12.10
C GLY A 110 -27.97 -10.64 10.85
N LEU A 111 -27.48 -10.98 9.64
CA LEU A 111 -28.05 -10.55 8.37
C LEU A 111 -29.20 -11.48 7.97
N HIS A 112 -30.31 -10.92 7.46
CA HIS A 112 -31.46 -11.73 7.01
C HIS A 112 -31.06 -12.74 5.93
N GLU A 113 -31.61 -13.96 5.98
CA GLU A 113 -31.25 -15.08 5.10
C GLU A 113 -31.27 -14.69 3.60
N ASP A 114 -32.33 -14.03 3.14
CA ASP A 114 -32.45 -13.60 1.74
C ASP A 114 -31.34 -12.61 1.33
N LEU A 115 -30.89 -11.77 2.26
CA LEU A 115 -29.79 -10.84 2.01
C LEU A 115 -28.45 -11.57 1.99
N CYS A 116 -28.21 -12.51 2.92
CA CYS A 116 -27.05 -13.41 2.85
C CYS A 116 -26.99 -14.07 1.47
N ARG A 117 -28.09 -14.67 1.02
CA ARG A 117 -28.20 -15.32 -0.28
C ARG A 117 -27.92 -14.38 -1.44
N ARG A 118 -28.54 -13.20 -1.45
CA ARG A 118 -28.39 -12.22 -2.53
C ARG A 118 -26.93 -11.78 -2.70
N PHE A 119 -26.28 -11.39 -1.60
CA PHE A 119 -24.94 -10.82 -1.67
C PHE A 119 -23.85 -11.89 -1.82
N ILE A 120 -23.98 -13.05 -1.16
CA ILE A 120 -23.04 -14.16 -1.36
C ILE A 120 -23.07 -14.64 -2.82
N ARG A 121 -24.25 -14.86 -3.40
CA ARG A 121 -24.35 -15.29 -4.82
C ARG A 121 -23.81 -14.26 -5.80
N CYS A 122 -23.99 -12.97 -5.51
CA CYS A 122 -23.39 -11.91 -6.32
C CYS A 122 -21.85 -12.00 -6.26
N ALA A 123 -21.28 -12.25 -5.09
CA ALA A 123 -19.84 -12.35 -4.89
C ALA A 123 -19.21 -13.62 -5.51
N MET A 124 -19.98 -14.69 -5.72
CA MET A 124 -19.52 -15.91 -6.41
C MET A 124 -19.05 -15.63 -7.84
N GLY A 125 -19.61 -14.62 -8.51
CA GLY A 125 -19.15 -14.16 -9.83
C GLY A 125 -17.71 -13.61 -9.82
N SER A 126 -17.21 -13.23 -8.63
CA SER A 126 -15.84 -12.76 -8.38
C SER A 126 -15.01 -13.81 -7.62
N ASN A 127 -15.38 -15.09 -7.73
CA ASN A 127 -14.75 -16.23 -7.06
C ASN A 127 -14.77 -16.17 -5.51
N LEU A 128 -15.68 -15.39 -4.91
CA LEU A 128 -15.90 -15.40 -3.47
C LEU A 128 -17.05 -16.36 -3.14
N PHE A 129 -16.70 -17.44 -2.44
CA PHE A 129 -17.58 -18.57 -2.12
C PHE A 129 -17.96 -19.41 -3.35
N ASP A 130 -18.48 -20.60 -3.07
CA ASP A 130 -19.06 -21.52 -4.04
C ASP A 130 -20.32 -22.16 -3.43
N GLU A 131 -21.27 -22.57 -4.25
CA GLU A 131 -22.56 -23.12 -3.83
C GLU A 131 -22.80 -24.47 -4.50
N ASP A 132 -23.11 -25.49 -3.72
CA ASP A 132 -23.58 -26.75 -4.25
C ASP A 132 -24.97 -26.56 -4.88
N PRO A 133 -25.14 -26.74 -6.20
CA PRO A 133 -26.42 -26.51 -6.86
C PRO A 133 -27.52 -27.49 -6.44
N ALA A 134 -27.17 -28.67 -5.90
CA ALA A 134 -28.14 -29.66 -5.46
C ALA A 134 -28.68 -29.34 -4.06
N THR A 135 -27.85 -28.81 -3.17
CA THR A 135 -28.21 -28.57 -1.76
C THR A 135 -28.40 -27.09 -1.41
N GLY A 136 -27.93 -26.17 -2.26
CA GLY A 136 -27.90 -24.74 -1.99
C GLY A 136 -26.99 -24.36 -0.81
N ARG A 137 -26.05 -25.24 -0.42
CA ARG A 137 -25.12 -24.98 0.68
C ARG A 137 -23.86 -24.32 0.17
N VAL A 138 -23.41 -23.32 0.91
CA VAL A 138 -22.27 -22.46 0.60
C VAL A 138 -21.00 -23.05 1.22
N ARG A 139 -19.90 -23.02 0.47
CA ARG A 139 -18.55 -23.34 0.95
C ARG A 139 -17.55 -22.28 0.53
N HIS A 140 -16.35 -22.34 1.10
CA HIS A 140 -15.25 -21.48 0.70
C HIS A 140 -14.63 -21.87 -0.66
N THR A 141 -14.30 -20.82 -1.40
CA THR A 141 -13.22 -20.78 -2.39
C THR A 141 -11.89 -20.41 -1.73
N ALA A 142 -10.77 -20.50 -2.46
CA ALA A 142 -9.47 -20.03 -1.96
C ALA A 142 -9.52 -18.55 -1.54
N SER A 143 -10.17 -17.69 -2.33
CA SER A 143 -10.28 -16.25 -2.05
C SER A 143 -11.13 -15.93 -0.82
N SER A 144 -12.31 -16.56 -0.69
CA SER A 144 -13.17 -16.32 0.49
C SER A 144 -12.59 -16.92 1.77
N ARG A 145 -11.81 -18.00 1.66
CA ARG A 145 -11.04 -18.56 2.78
C ARG A 145 -9.99 -17.56 3.27
N LYS A 146 -9.19 -16.96 2.37
CA LYS A 146 -8.24 -15.91 2.73
C LYS A 146 -8.92 -14.75 3.47
N LEU A 147 -10.09 -14.31 3.01
CA LEU A 147 -10.87 -13.27 3.69
C LEU A 147 -11.31 -13.67 5.11
N ALA A 148 -11.58 -14.96 5.37
CA ALA A 148 -11.95 -15.47 6.68
C ALA A 148 -10.75 -15.63 7.63
N THR A 149 -9.57 -15.99 7.10
CA THR A 149 -8.39 -16.38 7.90
C THR A 149 -7.32 -15.30 8.04
N ASP A 150 -7.21 -14.38 7.08
CA ASP A 150 -6.26 -13.27 7.13
C ASP A 150 -6.96 -12.01 7.64
N SER A 151 -6.72 -11.70 8.92
CA SER A 151 -7.31 -10.52 9.57
C SER A 151 -6.83 -9.19 9.00
N GLN A 152 -5.61 -9.13 8.46
CA GLN A 152 -5.06 -7.89 7.90
C GLN A 152 -5.63 -7.65 6.49
N LEU A 153 -5.76 -8.70 5.67
CA LEU A 153 -6.49 -8.62 4.41
C LEU A 153 -7.95 -8.19 4.67
N HIS A 154 -8.63 -8.81 5.64
CA HIS A 154 -9.98 -8.44 6.04
C HIS A 154 -10.08 -6.97 6.44
N ASP A 155 -9.20 -6.48 7.32
CA ASP A 155 -9.17 -5.07 7.73
C ASP A 155 -8.84 -4.13 6.55
N SER A 156 -8.03 -4.56 5.58
CA SER A 156 -7.76 -3.79 4.36
C SER A 156 -9.00 -3.63 3.47
N VAL A 157 -9.87 -4.64 3.40
CA VAL A 157 -11.17 -4.53 2.71
C VAL A 157 -12.03 -3.48 3.40
N GLY A 158 -12.10 -3.51 4.73
CA GLY A 158 -12.82 -2.51 5.51
C GLY A 158 -12.28 -1.09 5.32
N LEU A 159 -10.97 -0.92 5.34
CA LEU A 159 -10.35 0.38 5.06
C LEU A 159 -10.75 0.89 3.66
N GLN A 160 -10.70 0.04 2.64
CA GLN A 160 -11.05 0.47 1.29
C GLN A 160 -12.54 0.79 1.13
N LEU A 161 -13.43 -0.06 1.65
CA LEU A 161 -14.86 0.01 1.34
C LEU A 161 -15.70 0.80 2.36
N GLU A 162 -15.31 0.84 3.64
CA GLU A 162 -16.03 1.61 4.67
C GLU A 162 -15.46 3.03 4.81
N ASP A 163 -14.15 3.20 4.64
CA ASP A 163 -13.48 4.49 4.92
C ASP A 163 -13.16 5.27 3.64
N ILE A 164 -12.39 4.66 2.73
CA ILE A 164 -11.78 5.40 1.60
C ILE A 164 -12.77 5.60 0.46
N ALA A 165 -13.48 4.55 0.00
CA ALA A 165 -14.35 4.65 -1.16
C ALA A 165 -15.49 5.66 -0.98
N PRO A 166 -16.23 5.70 0.14
CA PRO A 166 -17.26 6.73 0.36
C PRO A 166 -16.68 8.14 0.35
N ALA A 167 -15.50 8.32 0.97
CA ALA A 167 -14.79 9.58 0.98
C ALA A 167 -14.32 10.01 -0.42
N ALA A 168 -13.70 9.13 -1.19
CA ALA A 168 -13.18 9.43 -2.52
C ALA A 168 -14.25 9.97 -3.47
N LEU A 169 -15.50 9.47 -3.36
CA LEU A 169 -16.64 9.97 -4.14
C LEU A 169 -17.06 11.40 -3.78
N ARG A 170 -16.50 12.00 -2.72
CA ARG A 170 -16.70 13.41 -2.36
C ARG A 170 -15.71 14.38 -3.00
N LEU A 171 -14.66 13.91 -3.67
CA LEU A 171 -13.60 14.77 -4.24
C LEU A 171 -14.15 15.97 -5.04
N PRO A 172 -15.07 15.81 -6.01
CA PRO A 172 -15.63 16.96 -6.73
C PRO A 172 -16.34 17.98 -5.82
N LYS A 173 -16.99 17.52 -4.74
CA LYS A 173 -17.68 18.41 -3.78
C LYS A 173 -16.69 19.21 -2.95
N VAL A 174 -15.56 18.61 -2.56
CA VAL A 174 -14.45 19.31 -1.89
C VAL A 174 -13.92 20.43 -2.76
N TRP A 175 -13.60 20.10 -4.02
CA TRP A 175 -13.07 21.05 -5.00
C TRP A 175 -14.03 22.21 -5.29
N ASN A 176 -15.33 21.93 -5.44
CA ASN A 176 -16.34 22.98 -5.60
C ASN A 176 -16.43 23.91 -4.38
N ARG A 177 -16.14 23.40 -3.16
CA ARG A 177 -16.25 24.17 -1.92
C ARG A 177 -14.97 24.94 -1.58
N HIS A 178 -13.80 24.36 -1.83
CA HIS A 178 -12.52 24.85 -1.33
C HIS A 178 -11.54 25.28 -2.42
N GLY A 179 -11.84 25.02 -3.70
CA GLY A 179 -10.93 25.23 -4.82
C GLY A 179 -10.13 23.99 -5.19
N HIS A 180 -9.44 24.04 -6.33
CA HIS A 180 -8.65 22.93 -6.88
C HIS A 180 -7.22 22.89 -6.34
N ASP A 181 -6.77 23.97 -5.70
CA ASP A 181 -5.45 24.16 -5.12
C ASP A 181 -5.43 23.99 -3.59
N VAL A 182 -6.56 23.54 -3.01
CA VAL A 182 -6.66 23.24 -1.57
C VAL A 182 -5.64 22.16 -1.20
N GLY A 183 -4.78 22.49 -0.22
CA GLY A 183 -3.68 21.62 0.20
C GLY A 183 -3.72 21.25 1.68
N GLU A 184 -4.68 21.80 2.44
CA GLU A 184 -4.83 21.53 3.88
C GLU A 184 -5.37 20.12 4.14
N GLN A 185 -4.75 19.38 5.04
CA GLN A 185 -5.15 18.01 5.39
C GLN A 185 -6.51 17.91 6.08
N SER A 186 -7.05 19.01 6.62
CA SER A 186 -8.40 19.08 7.20
C SER A 186 -9.50 19.39 6.17
N ARG A 187 -9.14 19.62 4.90
CA ARG A 187 -10.07 19.98 3.81
C ARG A 187 -10.04 18.93 2.71
N THR A 188 -10.08 17.67 3.10
CA THR A 188 -10.00 16.51 2.20
C THR A 188 -11.39 15.92 1.96
N ALA A 189 -11.46 14.99 1.01
CA ALA A 189 -12.69 14.24 0.77
C ALA A 189 -13.04 13.34 1.98
N PHE A 190 -12.00 12.85 2.67
CA PHE A 190 -12.14 12.13 3.92
C PHE A 190 -12.69 12.99 5.05
N SER A 191 -12.13 14.17 5.32
CA SER A 191 -12.66 15.10 6.33
C SER A 191 -14.11 15.49 6.03
N MET A 192 -14.44 15.74 4.75
CA MET A 192 -15.80 16.07 4.33
C MET A 192 -16.80 14.91 4.54
N GLU A 193 -16.44 13.67 4.19
CA GLU A 193 -17.33 12.51 4.39
C GLU A 193 -17.60 12.26 5.87
N ASN A 194 -16.58 12.46 6.71
CA ASN A 194 -16.68 12.32 8.16
C ASN A 194 -17.25 13.57 8.86
N GLN A 195 -17.65 14.61 8.11
CA GLN A 195 -18.19 15.87 8.64
C GLN A 195 -17.28 16.49 9.72
N SER A 196 -15.97 16.41 9.52
CA SER A 196 -14.96 16.77 10.51
C SER A 196 -14.03 17.85 9.97
N ASP A 197 -13.56 18.73 10.85
CA ASP A 197 -12.47 19.69 10.57
C ASP A 197 -11.09 19.11 10.95
N LEU A 198 -11.03 17.85 11.37
CA LEU A 198 -9.78 17.17 11.67
C LEU A 198 -9.15 16.59 10.38
N PRO A 199 -7.81 16.52 10.32
CA PRO A 199 -7.15 15.72 9.29
C PRO A 199 -7.40 14.23 9.49
N THR A 200 -7.16 13.42 8.46
CA THR A 200 -7.40 11.97 8.44
C THR A 200 -6.87 11.23 9.66
N PHE A 201 -5.62 11.48 10.07
CA PHE A 201 -5.07 10.84 11.27
C PHE A 201 -5.71 11.32 12.56
N GLY A 202 -6.17 12.58 12.64
CA GLY A 202 -6.94 13.09 13.78
C GLY A 202 -8.30 12.41 13.90
N ILE A 203 -8.95 12.10 12.77
CA ILE A 203 -10.21 11.33 12.73
C ILE A 203 -9.96 9.91 13.24
N TYR A 204 -8.92 9.23 12.74
CA TYR A 204 -8.58 7.89 13.21
C TYR A 204 -8.18 7.84 14.69
N ALA A 205 -7.48 8.85 15.19
CA ALA A 205 -7.12 8.96 16.60
C ALA A 205 -8.36 9.13 17.50
N ALA A 206 -9.40 9.80 17.01
CA ALA A 206 -10.67 9.97 17.72
C ALA A 206 -11.55 8.71 17.70
N GLU A 207 -11.27 7.73 16.82
CA GLU A 207 -12.07 6.52 16.61
C GLU A 207 -11.20 5.25 16.70
N PRO A 208 -10.97 4.71 17.92
CA PRO A 208 -9.98 3.66 18.15
C PRO A 208 -10.11 2.42 17.26
N GLU A 209 -11.32 1.94 16.98
CA GLU A 209 -11.51 0.77 16.10
C GLU A 209 -11.16 1.05 14.64
N ARG A 210 -11.44 2.26 14.14
CA ARG A 210 -11.03 2.66 12.79
C ARG A 210 -9.51 2.85 12.73
N GLY A 211 -8.91 3.44 13.76
CA GLY A 211 -7.45 3.51 13.91
C GLY A 211 -6.80 2.13 13.93
N ARG A 212 -7.37 1.17 14.68
CA ARG A 212 -6.92 -0.23 14.71
C ARG A 212 -7.02 -0.88 13.33
N ARG A 213 -8.14 -0.71 12.63
CA ARG A 213 -8.34 -1.21 11.25
C ARG A 213 -7.32 -0.60 10.28
N PHE A 214 -7.11 0.70 10.34
CA PHE A 214 -6.10 1.38 9.52
C PHE A 214 -4.71 0.80 9.76
N GLY A 215 -4.27 0.69 11.02
CA GLY A 215 -2.97 0.11 11.36
C GLY A 215 -2.82 -1.35 10.92
N SER A 216 -3.87 -2.16 11.06
CA SER A 216 -3.92 -3.55 10.60
C SER A 216 -3.81 -3.66 9.07
N ALA A 217 -4.54 -2.81 8.34
CA ALA A 217 -4.49 -2.72 6.89
C ALA A 217 -3.12 -2.26 6.37
N MET A 218 -2.45 -1.32 7.06
CA MET A 218 -1.06 -0.96 6.74
C MET A 218 -0.12 -2.16 6.94
N GLY A 219 -0.38 -3.01 7.93
CA GLY A 219 0.31 -4.29 8.10
C GLY A 219 0.17 -5.22 6.90
N HIS A 220 -1.00 -5.24 6.24
CA HIS A 220 -1.21 -5.97 4.98
C HIS A 220 -0.39 -5.36 3.83
N TYR A 221 -0.43 -4.03 3.67
CA TYR A 221 0.28 -3.31 2.59
C TYR A 221 1.81 -3.21 2.78
N THR A 222 2.36 -3.85 3.81
CA THR A 222 3.81 -3.94 4.05
C THR A 222 4.31 -5.39 4.03
N LYS A 223 3.43 -6.30 3.61
CA LYS A 223 3.69 -7.74 3.45
C LYS A 223 3.40 -8.17 2.02
N GLY A 224 3.87 -9.37 1.69
CA GLY A 224 3.70 -9.97 0.37
C GLY A 224 4.70 -9.45 -0.65
N ASP A 225 4.78 -10.16 -1.78
CA ASP A 225 5.86 -10.01 -2.75
C ASP A 225 5.99 -8.61 -3.36
N SER A 226 4.95 -7.77 -3.37
CA SER A 226 5.04 -6.42 -3.97
C SER A 226 5.47 -5.32 -2.98
N TRP A 227 5.28 -5.52 -1.67
CA TRP A 227 5.45 -4.43 -0.68
C TRP A 227 6.33 -4.81 0.50
N ASP A 228 6.96 -5.97 0.43
CA ASP A 228 7.87 -6.46 1.45
C ASP A 228 8.99 -5.46 1.73
N LEU A 229 9.29 -5.27 3.02
CA LEU A 229 10.38 -4.40 3.46
C LEU A 229 11.73 -4.80 2.87
N ARG A 230 11.96 -6.09 2.58
CA ARG A 230 13.21 -6.60 2.00
C ARG A 230 13.62 -5.92 0.70
N HIS A 231 12.65 -5.45 -0.08
CA HIS A 231 12.88 -4.76 -1.35
C HIS A 231 13.77 -3.52 -1.20
N ILE A 232 13.68 -2.83 -0.06
CA ILE A 232 14.49 -1.64 0.22
C ILE A 232 16.00 -1.92 0.16
N LEU A 233 16.41 -3.16 0.48
CA LEU A 233 17.83 -3.57 0.49
C LEU A 233 18.41 -3.66 -0.92
N THR A 234 17.57 -3.79 -1.94
CA THR A 234 17.99 -3.89 -3.34
C THR A 234 18.00 -2.54 -4.04
N ALA A 235 17.24 -1.57 -3.52
CA ALA A 235 17.14 -0.22 -4.10
C ALA A 235 18.29 0.70 -3.70
N PHE A 236 19.03 0.37 -2.62
CA PHE A 236 20.10 1.21 -2.09
C PHE A 236 21.13 0.38 -1.31
N ASP A 237 22.40 0.75 -1.40
CA ASP A 237 23.46 0.10 -0.63
C ASP A 237 23.52 0.70 0.79
N TRP A 238 22.84 0.04 1.72
CA TRP A 238 22.80 0.42 3.13
C TRP A 238 24.10 0.14 3.89
N THR A 239 25.04 -0.60 3.26
CA THR A 239 26.33 -0.98 3.85
C THR A 239 27.50 -0.14 3.33
N ALA A 240 27.19 0.85 2.48
CA ALA A 240 28.17 1.74 1.91
C ALA A 240 28.96 2.48 3.01
N PRO A 241 30.29 2.62 2.90
CA PRO A 241 31.13 3.21 3.95
C PRO A 241 30.75 4.65 4.34
N GLU A 242 30.12 5.40 3.43
CA GLU A 242 29.60 6.75 3.70
C GLU A 242 28.29 6.77 4.51
N LEU A 243 27.65 5.62 4.71
CA LEU A 243 26.41 5.47 5.46
C LEU A 243 26.61 4.61 6.72
N ASP A 244 27.34 3.49 6.61
CA ASP A 244 27.51 2.50 7.66
C ASP A 244 28.92 2.54 8.28
N TYR A 245 29.20 3.59 9.04
CA TYR A 245 30.46 3.79 9.76
C TYR A 245 30.23 4.00 11.26
N PRO A 246 31.25 3.78 12.12
CA PRO A 246 31.13 4.03 13.56
C PRO A 246 30.69 5.46 13.86
N GLY A 247 29.55 5.62 14.54
CA GLY A 247 28.96 6.92 14.87
C GLY A 247 27.89 7.42 13.89
N ALA A 248 27.71 6.75 12.74
CA ALA A 248 26.69 7.11 11.77
C ALA A 248 25.28 7.04 12.36
N THR A 249 24.46 8.04 12.04
CA THR A 249 23.05 8.11 12.43
C THR A 249 22.18 8.30 11.20
N ILE A 250 21.10 7.52 11.10
CA ILE A 250 19.99 7.77 10.17
C ILE A 250 18.80 8.26 10.97
N VAL A 251 18.21 9.38 10.56
CA VAL A 251 16.98 9.90 11.16
C VAL A 251 15.80 9.44 10.31
N ASP A 252 14.95 8.60 10.88
CA ASP A 252 13.75 8.03 10.25
C ASP A 252 12.55 8.94 10.54
N ILE A 253 12.20 9.80 9.58
CA ILE A 253 11.20 10.86 9.70
C ILE A 253 9.80 10.28 9.46
N GLY A 254 8.92 10.43 10.45
CA GLY A 254 7.60 9.79 10.45
C GLY A 254 7.71 8.26 10.46
N GLY A 255 8.72 7.72 11.14
CA GLY A 255 9.06 6.30 11.10
C GLY A 255 8.09 5.39 11.87
N GLY A 256 7.01 5.95 12.45
CA GLY A 256 6.00 5.22 13.18
C GLY A 256 6.58 4.47 14.38
N HIS A 257 6.29 3.17 14.45
CA HIS A 257 6.81 2.30 15.52
C HIS A 257 8.22 1.75 15.23
N GLY A 258 8.94 2.30 14.25
CA GLY A 258 10.34 1.97 13.96
C GLY A 258 10.57 0.66 13.19
N GLN A 259 9.53 0.08 12.57
CA GLN A 259 9.64 -1.20 11.85
C GLN A 259 10.75 -1.20 10.80
N ILE A 260 10.85 -0.15 9.98
CA ILE A 260 11.89 -0.04 8.95
C ILE A 260 13.28 0.17 9.57
N SER A 261 13.37 1.01 10.61
CA SER A 261 14.62 1.25 11.34
C SER A 261 15.17 -0.02 11.99
N TYR A 262 14.33 -0.84 12.63
CA TYR A 262 14.74 -2.14 13.17
C TYR A 262 15.16 -3.12 12.08
N PHE A 263 14.43 -3.16 10.96
CA PHE A 263 14.75 -4.02 9.82
C PHE A 263 16.10 -3.65 9.19
N LEU A 264 16.33 -2.36 8.93
CA LEU A 264 17.59 -1.88 8.36
C LEU A 264 18.75 -2.07 9.33
N ALA A 265 18.54 -1.87 10.63
CA ALA A 265 19.55 -2.18 11.63
C ALA A 265 20.04 -3.62 11.48
N GLN A 266 19.15 -4.62 11.33
CA GLN A 266 19.56 -6.02 11.13
C GLN A 266 20.51 -6.24 9.93
N HIS A 267 20.51 -5.34 8.95
CA HIS A 267 21.30 -5.43 7.71
C HIS A 267 22.46 -4.43 7.64
N THR A 268 22.66 -3.61 8.67
CA THR A 268 23.83 -2.72 8.82
C THR A 268 24.67 -3.10 10.04
N LYS A 269 25.90 -2.63 10.13
CA LYS A 269 26.85 -2.98 11.21
C LYS A 269 26.94 -1.91 12.29
N HIS A 270 26.97 -0.64 11.91
CA HIS A 270 27.33 0.49 12.76
C HIS A 270 26.22 1.54 12.90
N VAL A 271 25.36 1.69 11.88
CA VAL A 271 24.31 2.71 11.87
C VAL A 271 23.41 2.62 13.10
N ARG A 272 23.18 3.78 13.73
CA ARG A 272 22.09 4.00 14.69
C ARG A 272 20.93 4.71 14.00
N PHE A 273 19.71 4.41 14.42
CA PHE A 273 18.48 5.00 13.91
C PHE A 273 17.83 5.85 15.00
N VAL A 274 17.43 7.06 14.63
CA VAL A 274 16.58 7.93 15.45
C VAL A 274 15.24 8.04 14.75
N VAL A 275 14.25 7.34 15.27
CA VAL A 275 12.87 7.36 14.77
C VAL A 275 12.19 8.61 15.31
N GLN A 276 11.80 9.50 14.41
CA GLN A 276 11.07 10.72 14.72
C GLN A 276 9.60 10.57 14.32
N ASP A 277 8.70 10.85 15.25
CA ASP A 277 7.26 10.88 15.02
C ASP A 277 6.56 11.74 16.07
N LEU A 278 5.24 11.86 15.99
CA LEU A 278 4.43 12.54 16.99
C LEU A 278 4.59 11.89 18.38
N PRO A 279 4.42 12.65 19.48
CA PRO A 279 4.67 12.16 20.85
C PRO A 279 3.97 10.84 21.18
N GLU A 280 2.69 10.71 20.81
CA GLU A 280 1.87 9.53 21.05
C GLU A 280 2.35 8.31 20.27
N VAL A 281 2.83 8.48 19.04
CA VAL A 281 3.36 7.39 18.20
C VAL A 281 4.70 6.91 18.72
N VAL A 282 5.56 7.85 19.13
CA VAL A 282 6.85 7.56 19.77
C VAL A 282 6.65 6.75 21.06
N GLU A 283 5.65 7.09 21.86
CA GLU A 283 5.38 6.35 23.10
C GLU A 283 4.95 4.90 22.82
N VAL A 284 4.11 4.69 21.80
CA VAL A 284 3.76 3.33 21.34
C VAL A 284 5.00 2.58 20.86
N GLY A 285 5.86 3.20 20.04
CA GLY A 285 7.11 2.60 19.58
C GLY A 285 8.04 2.20 20.73
N ARG A 286 8.18 3.05 21.74
CA ARG A 286 8.96 2.77 22.96
C ARG A 286 8.38 1.60 23.76
N SER A 287 7.07 1.52 23.89
CA SER A 287 6.41 0.41 24.62
C SER A 287 6.65 -0.96 23.95
N GLN A 288 6.74 -0.99 22.62
CA GLN A 288 6.99 -2.19 21.82
C GLN A 288 8.46 -2.61 21.82
N ARG A 289 9.39 -1.74 22.26
CA ARG A 289 10.83 -2.00 22.32
C ARG A 289 11.18 -3.24 23.16
N SER A 290 10.33 -3.61 24.12
CA SER A 290 10.50 -4.82 24.95
C SER A 290 10.52 -6.13 24.13
N GLN A 291 9.90 -6.15 22.95
CA GLN A 291 9.79 -7.32 22.07
C GLN A 291 11.00 -7.51 21.14
N VAL A 292 11.96 -6.57 21.16
CA VAL A 292 13.13 -6.53 20.29
C VAL A 292 14.36 -7.07 21.03
N SER A 293 15.38 -7.58 20.32
CA SER A 293 16.65 -8.01 20.95
C SER A 293 17.47 -6.82 21.47
N ASP A 294 18.23 -7.01 22.55
CA ASP A 294 19.00 -5.92 23.17
C ASP A 294 20.02 -5.29 22.22
N THR A 295 20.60 -6.08 21.30
CA THR A 295 21.50 -5.60 20.24
C THR A 295 20.81 -4.64 19.27
N LEU A 296 19.54 -4.84 18.97
CA LEU A 296 18.78 -3.94 18.11
C LEU A 296 18.23 -2.75 18.89
N LYS A 297 17.88 -2.94 20.17
CA LYS A 297 17.50 -1.82 21.05
C LYS A 297 18.60 -0.78 21.12
N SER A 298 19.86 -1.17 21.27
CA SER A 298 20.97 -0.21 21.36
C SER A 298 21.24 0.60 20.07
N ARG A 299 20.61 0.23 18.95
CA ARG A 299 20.76 0.90 17.66
C ARG A 299 19.52 1.65 17.19
N VAL A 300 18.41 1.60 17.91
CA VAL A 300 17.18 2.31 17.54
C VAL A 300 16.64 3.05 18.75
N ASP A 301 16.60 4.37 18.64
CA ASP A 301 16.00 5.28 19.62
C ASP A 301 14.83 6.04 19.00
N PHE A 302 13.97 6.59 19.87
CA PHE A 302 12.80 7.34 19.45
C PHE A 302 12.83 8.76 20.01
N LEU A 303 12.50 9.74 19.17
CA LEU A 303 12.47 11.15 19.50
C LEU A 303 11.16 11.78 19.02
N ALA A 304 10.39 12.35 19.94
CA ALA A 304 9.18 13.09 19.56
C ALA A 304 9.55 14.34 18.76
N HIS A 305 9.07 14.43 17.52
CA HIS A 305 9.31 15.56 16.63
C HIS A 305 8.27 15.60 15.51
N SER A 306 7.81 16.82 15.19
CA SER A 306 6.98 17.06 14.02
C SER A 306 7.87 17.51 12.86
N PHE A 307 7.85 16.80 11.74
CA PHE A 307 8.58 17.22 10.53
C PHE A 307 8.07 18.53 9.91
N LEU A 308 6.94 19.07 10.40
CA LEU A 308 6.46 20.41 10.06
C LEU A 308 7.18 21.51 10.87
N GLU A 309 8.02 21.11 11.83
CA GLU A 309 8.92 21.98 12.55
C GLU A 309 10.38 21.78 12.06
N PRO A 310 11.23 22.82 12.12
CA PRO A 310 12.63 22.67 11.74
C PRO A 310 13.39 21.65 12.58
N GLN A 311 14.23 20.84 11.92
CA GLN A 311 15.24 20.03 12.59
C GLN A 311 16.21 20.92 13.37
N GLN A 312 16.83 20.37 14.41
CA GLN A 312 17.84 21.07 15.18
C GLN A 312 19.20 20.96 14.50
N ALA A 313 19.95 22.07 14.47
CA ALA A 313 21.34 22.02 14.06
C ALA A 313 22.14 21.19 15.07
N THR A 314 22.92 20.23 14.58
CA THR A 314 23.76 19.34 15.37
C THR A 314 25.21 19.46 14.93
N GLU A 315 26.14 19.27 15.87
CA GLU A 315 27.57 19.16 15.57
C GLU A 315 27.88 17.86 14.80
N ASP A 316 27.09 16.81 15.07
CA ASP A 316 27.14 15.52 14.39
C ASP A 316 25.92 15.37 13.46
N PRO A 317 26.02 15.78 12.18
CA PRO A 317 24.92 15.64 11.23
C PRO A 317 24.62 14.15 10.97
N PRO A 318 23.36 13.79 10.71
CA PRO A 318 23.06 12.43 10.31
C PRO A 318 23.67 12.12 8.95
N ALA A 319 24.02 10.86 8.74
CA ALA A 319 24.45 10.33 7.45
C ALA A 319 23.29 10.39 6.44
N ALA A 320 22.06 10.11 6.89
CA ALA A 320 20.86 10.27 6.08
C ALA A 320 19.61 10.64 6.89
N PHE A 321 18.68 11.33 6.22
CA PHE A 321 17.27 11.34 6.58
C PHE A 321 16.52 10.32 5.73
N LEU A 322 15.73 9.44 6.35
CA LEU A 322 14.85 8.49 5.67
C LEU A 322 13.41 8.99 5.79
N LEU A 323 12.71 9.10 4.66
CA LEU A 323 11.28 9.41 4.60
C LEU A 323 10.58 8.28 3.85
N ARG A 324 9.78 7.48 4.53
CA ARG A 324 9.03 6.37 3.91
C ARG A 324 7.55 6.63 4.02
N TYR A 325 6.84 6.71 2.88
CA TYR A 325 5.41 7.02 2.85
C TYR A 325 5.06 8.30 3.63
N ILE A 326 5.85 9.34 3.41
CA ILE A 326 5.67 10.64 4.08
C ILE A 326 5.19 11.66 3.06
N LEU A 327 6.03 12.07 2.12
CA LEU A 327 5.76 13.16 1.18
C LEU A 327 4.53 12.89 0.31
N HIS A 328 4.19 11.63 0.04
CA HIS A 328 2.97 11.29 -0.71
C HIS A 328 1.66 11.68 0.02
N ASN A 329 1.67 11.77 1.35
CA ASN A 329 0.53 12.23 2.17
C ASN A 329 0.41 13.75 2.23
N TRP A 330 1.32 14.49 1.58
CA TRP A 330 1.37 15.94 1.68
C TRP A 330 1.28 16.59 0.31
N SER A 331 0.44 17.63 0.22
CA SER A 331 0.45 18.52 -0.95
C SER A 331 1.83 19.17 -1.12
N ASP A 332 2.13 19.67 -2.32
CA ASP A 332 3.47 20.20 -2.63
C ASP A 332 3.90 21.32 -1.67
N LYS A 333 2.96 22.18 -1.24
CA LYS A 333 3.20 23.22 -0.24
C LYS A 333 3.83 22.67 1.04
N TYR A 334 3.27 21.59 1.59
CA TYR A 334 3.74 20.99 2.84
C TYR A 334 4.93 20.06 2.63
N ALA A 335 4.99 19.34 1.51
CA ALA A 335 6.16 18.53 1.18
C ALA A 335 7.43 19.40 1.00
N VAL A 336 7.30 20.58 0.40
CA VAL A 336 8.37 21.59 0.34
C VAL A 336 8.76 22.06 1.74
N GLN A 337 7.78 22.36 2.61
CA GLN A 337 8.03 22.75 4.00
C GLN A 337 8.80 21.67 4.77
N ILE A 338 8.43 20.40 4.61
CA ILE A 338 9.11 19.27 5.24
C ILE A 338 10.58 19.22 4.83
N LEU A 339 10.88 19.33 3.53
CA LEU A 339 12.27 19.35 3.07
C LEU A 339 13.04 20.58 3.56
N GLN A 340 12.42 21.75 3.58
CA GLN A 340 13.02 22.98 4.11
C GLN A 340 13.37 22.85 5.60
N ASN A 341 12.52 22.15 6.34
CA ASN A 341 12.73 21.90 7.77
C ASN A 341 13.91 20.97 8.05
N LEU A 342 14.36 20.15 7.10
CA LEU A 342 15.58 19.35 7.28
C LEU A 342 16.85 20.21 7.24
N ARG A 343 16.81 21.35 6.56
CA ARG A 343 17.98 22.20 6.25
C ARG A 343 18.91 22.50 7.42
N PRO A 344 18.45 22.84 8.64
CA PRO A 344 19.36 23.18 9.74
C PRO A 344 20.31 22.04 10.13
N ALA A 345 19.90 20.79 9.91
CA ALA A 345 20.65 19.58 10.22
C ALA A 345 21.46 19.05 9.02
N LEU A 346 21.34 19.64 7.82
CA LEU A 346 22.09 19.21 6.64
C LEU A 346 23.53 19.72 6.65
N ARG A 347 24.44 18.86 6.19
CA ARG A 347 25.82 19.20 5.82
C ARG A 347 26.12 18.62 4.44
N PRO A 348 27.15 19.12 3.72
CA PRO A 348 27.59 18.48 2.48
C PRO A 348 27.84 16.99 2.71
N GLY A 349 27.19 16.16 1.89
CA GLY A 349 27.26 14.70 2.02
C GLY A 349 26.10 14.05 2.79
N THR A 350 25.31 14.80 3.58
CA THR A 350 24.07 14.28 4.16
C THR A 350 23.11 13.88 3.04
N LYS A 351 22.65 12.63 3.07
CA LYS A 351 21.68 12.10 2.11
C LYS A 351 20.24 12.32 2.61
N ILE A 352 19.31 12.45 1.68
CA ILE A 352 17.88 12.32 1.96
C ILE A 352 17.38 11.18 1.08
N LEU A 353 16.85 10.15 1.72
CA LEU A 353 16.35 8.93 1.10
C LEU A 353 14.83 8.93 1.22
N ILE A 354 14.14 9.18 0.12
CA ILE A 354 12.67 9.12 0.09
C ILE A 354 12.28 7.78 -0.51
N TYR A 355 11.62 6.93 0.28
CA TYR A 355 11.17 5.60 -0.11
C TYR A 355 9.66 5.61 -0.36
N GLU A 356 9.28 5.86 -1.62
CA GLU A 356 7.90 6.09 -2.06
C GLU A 356 7.63 5.46 -3.44
N TYR A 357 6.36 5.42 -3.86
CA TYR A 357 6.04 5.08 -5.24
C TYR A 357 6.42 6.26 -6.14
N VAL A 358 7.13 6.00 -7.23
CA VAL A 358 7.41 7.01 -8.26
C VAL A 358 6.57 6.67 -9.47
N LEU A 359 5.67 7.59 -9.84
CA LEU A 359 4.80 7.40 -11.00
C LEU A 359 5.61 7.35 -12.29
N GLU A 360 5.22 6.42 -13.16
CA GLU A 360 5.68 6.37 -14.53
C GLU A 360 5.25 7.62 -15.31
N ASP A 361 6.11 8.11 -16.19
CA ASP A 361 5.80 9.27 -17.03
C ASP A 361 4.70 8.98 -18.08
N LYS A 362 4.49 7.70 -18.40
CA LYS A 362 3.54 7.25 -19.40
C LYS A 362 2.36 6.53 -18.74
N PRO A 363 1.15 6.64 -19.31
CA PRO A 363 0.04 5.79 -18.91
C PRO A 363 0.43 4.31 -19.06
N VAL A 364 0.06 3.50 -18.07
CA VAL A 364 0.32 2.07 -18.06
C VAL A 364 -0.98 1.29 -18.17
N THR A 365 -0.98 0.26 -19.01
CA THR A 365 -2.10 -0.69 -19.14
C THR A 365 -1.90 -1.95 -18.30
N ASP A 366 -0.68 -2.16 -17.82
CA ASP A 366 -0.26 -3.21 -16.90
C ASP A 366 -0.99 -3.07 -15.56
N LEU A 367 -1.56 -4.17 -15.07
CA LEU A 367 -2.34 -4.22 -13.83
C LEU A 367 -1.51 -3.83 -12.61
N SER A 368 -0.26 -4.30 -12.52
CA SER A 368 0.63 -4.02 -11.39
C SER A 368 1.08 -2.56 -11.40
N ALA A 369 1.43 -2.01 -12.56
CA ALA A 369 1.82 -0.61 -12.67
C ALA A 369 0.63 0.35 -12.47
N ARG A 370 -0.60 -0.08 -12.83
CA ARG A 370 -1.82 0.72 -12.60
C ARG A 370 -2.06 1.00 -11.11
N PHE A 371 -1.54 0.17 -10.22
CA PHE A 371 -1.66 0.38 -8.78
C PHE A 371 -1.13 1.75 -8.33
N GLY A 372 -0.02 2.23 -8.89
CA GLY A 372 0.53 3.55 -8.53
C GLY A 372 -0.47 4.69 -8.77
N PHE A 373 -1.21 4.63 -9.87
CA PHE A 373 -2.27 5.60 -10.18
C PHE A 373 -3.51 5.42 -9.29
N GLN A 374 -3.79 4.20 -8.82
CA GLN A 374 -4.87 3.97 -7.85
C GLN A 374 -4.48 4.52 -6.46
N LEU A 375 -3.23 4.31 -6.06
CA LEU A 375 -2.67 4.87 -4.83
C LEU A 375 -2.71 6.40 -4.85
N ASP A 376 -2.39 7.03 -5.99
CA ASP A 376 -2.53 8.49 -6.16
C ASP A 376 -3.95 8.99 -5.88
N MET A 377 -4.98 8.27 -6.35
CA MET A 377 -6.38 8.63 -6.05
C MET A 377 -6.72 8.50 -4.55
N ILE A 378 -6.12 7.53 -3.86
CA ILE A 378 -6.26 7.39 -2.41
C ILE A 378 -5.60 8.58 -1.70
N MET A 379 -4.37 8.94 -2.10
CA MET A 379 -3.66 10.08 -1.52
C MET A 379 -4.42 11.40 -1.72
N ALA A 380 -5.00 11.59 -2.91
CA ALA A 380 -5.84 12.74 -3.21
C ALA A 380 -7.09 12.78 -2.30
N ALA A 381 -7.78 11.65 -2.16
CA ALA A 381 -9.01 11.57 -1.36
C ALA A 381 -8.78 11.77 0.15
N MET A 382 -7.74 11.14 0.69
CA MET A 382 -7.47 11.11 2.13
C MET A 382 -6.68 12.32 2.61
N PHE A 383 -5.76 12.84 1.82
CA PHE A 383 -4.74 13.75 2.36
C PHE A 383 -4.57 15.06 1.57
N ASN A 384 -5.27 15.23 0.43
CA ASN A 384 -4.86 16.20 -0.61
C ASN A 384 -3.38 16.01 -0.99
N GLY A 385 -2.88 14.78 -0.81
CA GLY A 385 -1.56 14.32 -1.20
C GLY A 385 -1.56 13.80 -2.63
N LYS A 386 -0.42 13.28 -3.07
CA LYS A 386 -0.27 12.68 -4.40
C LYS A 386 0.98 11.81 -4.49
N GLU A 387 0.93 10.83 -5.37
CA GLU A 387 2.12 10.17 -5.88
C GLU A 387 2.79 11.07 -6.92
N ARG A 388 4.12 11.01 -7.01
CA ARG A 388 4.92 11.96 -7.82
C ARG A 388 5.75 11.22 -8.86
N ARG A 389 5.89 11.83 -10.03
CA ARG A 389 6.89 11.39 -11.02
C ARG A 389 8.26 11.91 -10.64
N ARG A 390 9.30 11.38 -11.27
CA ARG A 390 10.67 11.90 -11.14
C ARG A 390 10.73 13.42 -11.32
N VAL A 391 10.11 13.94 -12.38
CA VAL A 391 10.13 15.38 -12.71
C VAL A 391 9.42 16.23 -11.65
N ASP A 392 8.48 15.66 -10.90
CA ASP A 392 7.77 16.36 -9.85
C ASP A 392 8.61 16.42 -8.57
N PHE A 393 9.38 15.36 -8.26
CA PHE A 393 10.41 15.41 -7.22
C PHE A 393 11.49 16.47 -7.52
N GLU A 394 11.99 16.55 -8.76
CA GLU A 394 12.98 17.58 -9.15
C GLU A 394 12.45 19.01 -8.92
N LYS A 395 11.18 19.27 -9.27
CA LYS A 395 10.52 20.55 -9.00
C LYS A 395 10.38 20.84 -7.51
N LEU A 396 9.97 19.82 -6.74
CA LEU A 396 9.75 19.92 -5.30
C LEU A 396 11.06 20.23 -4.57
N LEU A 397 12.14 19.52 -4.93
CA LEU A 397 13.48 19.74 -4.40
C LEU A 397 13.97 21.16 -4.70
N LYS A 398 13.84 21.61 -5.96
CA LYS A 398 14.21 22.97 -6.37
C LYS A 398 13.40 24.05 -5.66
N ALA A 399 12.11 23.80 -5.41
CA ALA A 399 11.24 24.72 -4.68
C ALA A 399 11.60 24.79 -3.19
N ALA A 400 12.09 23.70 -2.61
CA ALA A 400 12.59 23.68 -1.24
C ALA A 400 13.90 24.46 -1.09
N ASP A 401 14.90 24.15 -1.92
CA ASP A 401 16.18 24.86 -1.98
C ASP A 401 16.96 24.43 -3.24
N SER A 402 17.64 25.36 -3.92
CA SER A 402 18.42 25.04 -5.13
C SER A 402 19.59 24.07 -4.90
N ARG A 403 19.98 23.85 -3.64
CA ARG A 403 21.07 22.94 -3.24
C ARG A 403 20.62 21.50 -3.01
N PHE A 404 19.31 21.22 -3.06
CA PHE A 404 18.83 19.85 -3.15
C PHE A 404 19.01 19.33 -4.57
N VAL A 405 19.86 18.31 -4.72
CA VAL A 405 20.11 17.68 -6.01
C VAL A 405 19.58 16.26 -6.00
N LEU A 406 18.72 15.94 -6.96
CA LEU A 406 18.27 14.57 -7.20
C LEU A 406 19.43 13.77 -7.79
N ASN A 407 19.99 12.84 -7.01
CA ASN A 407 21.11 12.00 -7.44
C ASN A 407 20.62 10.79 -8.24
N ALA A 408 19.64 10.05 -7.71
CA ALA A 408 19.14 8.84 -8.35
C ALA A 408 17.68 8.57 -7.98
N VAL A 409 16.99 7.84 -8.85
CA VAL A 409 15.71 7.19 -8.54
C VAL A 409 15.90 5.73 -8.88
N ARG A 410 15.89 4.87 -7.87
CA ARG A 410 16.14 3.43 -8.02
C ARG A 410 14.90 2.66 -7.59
N MET A 411 14.34 1.88 -8.50
CA MET A 411 13.28 0.93 -8.18
C MET A 411 13.90 -0.27 -7.45
N ALA A 412 13.25 -0.76 -6.40
CA ALA A 412 13.65 -2.00 -5.76
C ALA A 412 13.45 -3.20 -6.71
N SER A 413 14.44 -4.11 -6.75
CA SER A 413 14.31 -5.40 -7.42
C SER A 413 13.22 -6.21 -6.70
N GLY A 414 12.16 -6.61 -7.40
CA GLY A 414 10.98 -7.25 -6.78
C GLY A 414 9.73 -6.35 -6.65
N ARG A 415 9.82 -5.07 -7.06
CA ARG A 415 8.75 -4.14 -7.53
C ARG A 415 8.09 -3.13 -6.55
N THR A 416 7.39 -2.19 -7.24
CA THR A 416 6.55 -1.02 -6.90
C THR A 416 7.19 0.19 -6.21
N MET A 417 8.08 0.00 -5.23
CA MET A 417 8.64 1.12 -4.48
C MET A 417 10.00 1.58 -5.01
N HIS A 418 10.29 2.88 -4.83
CA HIS A 418 11.51 3.52 -5.31
C HIS A 418 12.22 4.24 -4.17
N ILE A 419 13.55 4.22 -4.18
CA ILE A 419 14.37 5.16 -3.42
C ILE A 419 14.72 6.32 -4.33
N VAL A 420 14.22 7.50 -3.97
CA VAL A 420 14.65 8.80 -4.50
C VAL A 420 15.80 9.28 -3.61
N GLU A 421 17.02 9.15 -4.12
CA GLU A 421 18.23 9.59 -3.43
C GLU A 421 18.51 11.07 -3.76
N VAL A 422 18.54 11.89 -2.72
CA VAL A 422 18.82 13.32 -2.79
C VAL A 422 20.09 13.63 -2.01
N VAL A 423 20.91 14.51 -2.57
CA VAL A 423 22.15 14.98 -1.93
C VAL A 423 22.06 16.48 -1.71
N TRP A 424 22.53 16.92 -0.53
CA TRP A 424 22.71 18.33 -0.21
C TRP A 424 24.11 18.81 -0.61
N THR A 425 24.20 19.87 -1.43
CA THR A 425 25.49 20.33 -1.98
C THR A 425 26.23 21.40 -1.17
N GLY A 426 25.62 21.98 -0.12
CA GLY A 426 26.23 23.03 0.70
C GLY A 426 25.66 24.42 0.45
#